data_AF-D4AYJ0-F1
#
_entry.id   AF-D4AYJ0-F1
#
_cell.length_a   1.000
_cell.length_b   1.000
_cell.length_c   1.000
_cell.angle_alpha   90.00
_cell.angle_beta   90.00
_cell.angle_gamma   90.00
#
_symmetry.space_group_name_H-M   'P 1'
#
loop_
_entity.id
_entity.type
_entity.pdbx_description
1 polymer ?
#
loop_
_entity_poly.entity_id
_entity_poly.type
_entity_poly.pdbx_seq_one_letter_code
_entity_poly.pdbx_strand_id
1 'polypeptide(L)'
;MVRLPLPHRRSGNRSPKIGAASSQDDLSASSTGTSETKYPLILKTQVISGRNLAAKDRNGMSDPYLVVTLGHARESTPTISKTLNPEWNVCFDLPIVGVPLLECVCWDKDRFGKDYMGEFDIALEDIFSNGQVQQE
;
A
#
# COMPACT_ATOMS: atom_id res chain seq x y z
N MET A 1 9.58 1.07 23.79
CA MET A 1 10.70 0.66 22.91
C MET A 1 10.49 -0.81 22.56
N VAL A 2 9.91 -1.10 21.40
CA VAL A 2 9.55 -2.48 21.01
C VAL A 2 10.61 -2.99 20.03
N ARG A 3 11.29 -4.09 20.38
CA ARG A 3 12.20 -4.81 19.48
C ARG A 3 11.48 -6.03 18.93
N LEU A 4 11.21 -6.03 17.63
CA LEU A 4 10.75 -7.21 16.90
C LEU A 4 11.98 -8.05 16.47
N PRO A 5 12.03 -9.35 16.79
CA PRO A 5 13.12 -10.21 16.36
C PRO A 5 12.98 -10.60 14.87
N LEU A 6 14.09 -10.52 14.13
CA LEU A 6 14.18 -10.94 12.73
C LEU A 6 14.21 -12.49 12.62
N PRO A 7 13.50 -13.10 11.66
CA PRO A 7 13.55 -14.55 11.45
C PRO A 7 14.90 -14.98 10.85
N HIS A 8 15.38 -16.13 11.35
CA HIS A 8 16.69 -16.68 11.05
C HIS A 8 16.79 -17.17 9.60
N ARG A 9 17.78 -16.64 8.88
CA ARG A 9 18.20 -17.06 7.53
C ARG A 9 18.78 -18.48 7.57
N ARG A 10 18.02 -19.48 7.12
CA ARG A 10 18.55 -20.84 6.89
C ARG A 10 19.13 -20.95 5.48
N SER A 11 20.45 -21.16 5.41
CA SER A 11 21.18 -21.62 4.22
C SER A 11 21.17 -23.15 4.21
N GLY A 12 20.94 -23.77 3.05
CA GLY A 12 21.09 -25.23 2.89
C GLY A 12 20.47 -25.78 1.61
N ASN A 13 21.27 -25.85 0.54
CA ASN A 13 20.98 -26.49 -0.74
C ASN A 13 20.94 -28.02 -0.63
N ARG A 14 20.01 -28.70 -1.33
CA ARG A 14 20.22 -29.94 -2.15
C ARG A 14 18.90 -30.69 -2.41
N SER A 15 18.59 -30.91 -3.68
CA SER A 15 17.73 -32.01 -4.20
C SER A 15 18.63 -33.04 -4.90
N PRO A 16 18.14 -34.18 -5.45
CA PRO A 16 16.88 -34.90 -5.24
C PRO A 16 17.09 -36.42 -4.98
N LYS A 17 16.05 -37.17 -4.60
CA LYS A 17 15.84 -38.56 -5.08
C LYS A 17 14.43 -39.09 -4.81
N ILE A 18 13.95 -39.82 -5.81
CA ILE A 18 12.62 -40.38 -6.03
C ILE A 18 12.47 -41.70 -5.25
N GLY A 19 11.28 -41.95 -4.68
CA GLY A 19 10.90 -43.23 -4.08
C GLY A 19 9.42 -43.22 -3.65
N ALA A 20 8.68 -44.22 -4.11
CA ALA A 20 7.23 -44.39 -3.97
C ALA A 20 6.80 -44.93 -2.58
N ALA A 21 5.62 -44.53 -2.10
CA ALA A 21 4.56 -45.40 -1.53
C ALA A 21 3.51 -44.56 -0.76
N SER A 22 2.28 -45.06 -0.82
CA SER A 22 1.01 -44.60 -0.24
C SER A 22 0.97 -44.41 1.28
N SER A 23 0.15 -43.45 1.76
CA SER A 23 -1.01 -43.69 2.65
C SER A 23 -1.68 -42.38 3.04
N GLN A 24 -3.02 -42.43 3.10
CA GLN A 24 -3.91 -41.39 3.60
C GLN A 24 -3.78 -41.26 5.12
N ASP A 25 -3.89 -40.05 5.66
CA ASP A 25 -4.57 -39.75 6.93
C ASP A 25 -4.76 -38.22 7.07
N ASP A 26 -5.95 -37.86 7.54
CA ASP A 26 -6.56 -36.54 7.71
C ASP A 26 -5.75 -35.53 8.51
N LEU A 27 -5.71 -34.26 8.07
CA LEU A 27 -5.82 -33.11 8.97
C LEU A 27 -6.50 -31.95 8.24
N SER A 28 -7.74 -31.69 8.65
CA SER A 28 -8.52 -30.51 8.32
C SER A 28 -7.83 -29.24 8.83
N ALA A 29 -7.02 -28.62 7.98
CA ALA A 29 -6.76 -27.19 8.12
C ALA A 29 -8.04 -26.47 7.69
N SER A 30 -8.87 -26.10 8.66
CA SER A 30 -9.91 -25.10 8.48
C SER A 30 -9.23 -23.82 7.99
N SER A 31 -9.08 -23.68 6.68
CA SER A 31 -8.89 -22.39 6.05
C SER A 31 -10.14 -21.62 6.41
N THR A 32 -10.00 -20.71 7.37
CA THR A 32 -10.98 -19.68 7.68
C THR A 32 -11.52 -19.15 6.36
N GLY A 33 -12.70 -19.63 5.98
CA GLY A 33 -13.40 -19.13 4.82
C GLY A 33 -13.71 -17.69 5.11
N THR A 34 -12.88 -16.78 4.61
CA THR A 34 -13.33 -15.43 4.33
C THR A 34 -14.43 -15.64 3.31
N SER A 35 -15.68 -15.68 3.79
CA SER A 35 -16.88 -15.67 2.95
C SER A 35 -16.64 -14.66 1.84
N GLU A 36 -16.57 -15.13 0.59
CA GLU A 36 -16.48 -14.24 -0.55
C GLU A 36 -17.70 -13.33 -0.52
N THR A 37 -17.51 -12.09 -0.07
CA THR A 37 -18.51 -11.05 -0.19
C THR A 37 -18.79 -10.91 -1.69
N LYS A 38 -20.02 -11.29 -2.08
CA LYS A 38 -20.54 -11.28 -3.46
C LYS A 38 -20.33 -9.93 -4.17
N TYR A 39 -20.03 -8.87 -3.43
CA TYR A 39 -19.60 -7.57 -3.91
C TYR A 39 -18.47 -7.06 -2.99
N PRO A 40 -17.24 -6.83 -3.51
CA PRO A 40 -16.18 -6.23 -2.71
C PRO A 40 -16.54 -4.79 -2.36
N LEU A 41 -16.28 -4.38 -1.11
CA LEU A 41 -16.37 -2.97 -0.74
C LEU A 41 -15.24 -2.20 -1.43
N ILE A 42 -15.56 -1.04 -2.00
CA ILE A 42 -14.61 -0.18 -2.72
C ILE A 42 -14.51 1.16 -2.00
N LEU A 43 -13.29 1.58 -1.69
CA LEU A 43 -12.96 2.93 -1.26
C LEU A 43 -12.64 3.78 -2.48
N LYS A 44 -13.49 4.78 -2.76
CA LYS A 44 -13.18 5.83 -3.74
C LYS A 44 -12.32 6.89 -3.06
N THR A 45 -11.07 7.04 -3.50
CA THR A 45 -10.11 8.02 -2.98
C THR A 45 -9.82 9.06 -4.04
N GLN A 46 -10.01 10.34 -3.72
CA GLN A 46 -9.64 11.44 -4.62
C GLN A 46 -8.38 12.14 -4.11
N VAL A 47 -7.34 12.15 -4.92
CA VAL A 47 -6.09 12.86 -4.65
C VAL A 47 -6.09 14.16 -5.45
N ILE A 48 -6.35 15.27 -4.76
CA ILE A 48 -6.54 16.59 -5.38
C ILE A 48 -5.19 17.28 -5.61
N SER A 49 -4.49 17.65 -4.53
CA SER A 49 -3.26 18.45 -4.60
C SER A 49 -2.32 18.21 -3.42
N GLY A 50 -1.04 18.52 -3.61
CA GLY A 50 -0.05 18.72 -2.56
C GLY A 50 0.26 20.21 -2.41
N ARG A 51 0.67 20.65 -1.22
CA ARG A 51 0.97 22.06 -0.95
C ARG A 51 2.24 22.20 -0.14
N ASN A 52 3.08 23.16 -0.52
CA ASN A 52 4.34 23.48 0.16
C ASN A 52 5.21 22.25 0.43
N LEU A 53 5.33 21.38 -0.58
CA LEU A 53 6.15 20.17 -0.48
C LEU A 53 7.63 20.52 -0.36
N ALA A 54 8.41 19.60 0.21
CA ALA A 54 9.84 19.80 0.38
C ALA A 54 10.57 19.90 -0.98
N ALA A 55 11.43 20.89 -1.14
CA ALA A 55 12.35 20.96 -2.28
C ALA A 55 13.46 19.92 -2.10
N LYS A 56 13.55 18.98 -3.04
CA LYS A 56 14.52 17.87 -3.02
C LYS A 56 15.55 18.03 -4.14
N ASP A 57 15.16 18.64 -5.26
CA ASP A 57 16.07 18.97 -6.34
C ASP A 57 16.98 20.17 -6.03
N ARG A 58 18.14 20.21 -6.69
CA ARG A 58 19.07 21.35 -6.68
C ARG A 58 18.48 22.65 -7.25
N ASN A 59 17.42 22.54 -8.05
CA ASN A 59 16.74 23.69 -8.66
C ASN A 59 15.77 24.39 -7.67
N GLY A 60 15.64 23.88 -6.44
CA GLY A 60 14.71 24.40 -5.43
C GLY A 60 13.26 23.94 -5.61
N MET A 61 13.01 22.97 -6.49
CA MET A 61 11.72 22.35 -6.76
C MET A 61 11.78 20.84 -6.45
N SER A 62 10.76 20.11 -6.91
CA SER A 62 10.67 18.65 -6.90
C SER A 62 9.79 18.21 -8.07
N ASP A 63 9.81 16.94 -8.39
CA ASP A 63 8.92 16.21 -9.30
C ASP A 63 8.01 15.26 -8.48
N PRO A 64 7.05 15.77 -7.68
CA PRO A 64 6.29 14.98 -6.72
C PRO A 64 5.26 14.03 -7.36
N TYR A 65 5.10 12.87 -6.74
CA TYR A 65 3.95 11.96 -6.92
C TYR A 65 3.58 11.30 -5.59
N LEU A 66 2.30 10.93 -5.45
CA LEU A 66 1.78 10.24 -4.27
C LEU A 66 1.49 8.78 -4.61
N VAL A 67 1.92 7.88 -3.73
CA VAL A 67 1.58 6.46 -3.77
C VAL A 67 0.54 6.20 -2.68
N VAL A 68 -0.59 5.62 -3.06
CA VAL A 68 -1.68 5.26 -2.16
C VAL A 68 -1.78 3.74 -2.10
N THR A 69 -1.76 3.17 -0.89
CA THR A 69 -1.81 1.73 -0.65
C THR A 69 -2.95 1.41 0.31
N LEU A 70 -3.77 0.41 -0.03
CA LEU A 70 -4.85 -0.10 0.81
C LEU A 70 -4.83 -1.63 0.74
N GLY A 71 -4.40 -2.28 1.82
CA GLY A 71 -4.22 -3.73 1.88
C GLY A 71 -3.24 -4.22 0.80
N HIS A 72 -3.75 -4.86 -0.24
CA HIS A 72 -2.95 -5.35 -1.37
C HIS A 72 -3.01 -4.45 -2.62
N ALA A 73 -3.91 -3.47 -2.63
CA ALA A 73 -4.03 -2.53 -3.74
C ALA A 73 -3.03 -1.40 -3.55
N ARG A 74 -2.35 -1.01 -4.64
CA ARG A 74 -1.38 0.07 -4.65
C ARG A 74 -1.48 0.84 -5.96
N GLU A 75 -1.81 2.11 -5.84
CA GLU A 75 -1.95 3.04 -6.96
C GLU A 75 -1.01 4.23 -6.78
N SER A 76 -0.72 4.94 -7.86
CA SER A 76 0.13 6.13 -7.81
C SER A 76 -0.39 7.23 -8.72
N THR A 77 -0.28 8.47 -8.27
CA THR A 77 -0.58 9.63 -9.10
C THR A 77 0.47 9.79 -10.21
N PRO A 78 0.15 10.54 -11.27
CA PRO A 78 1.16 11.03 -12.19
C PRO A 78 2.21 11.87 -11.45
N THR A 79 3.44 11.83 -11.94
CA THR A 79 4.48 12.77 -11.53
C THR A 79 4.24 14.12 -12.18
N ILE A 80 4.28 15.19 -11.40
CA ILE A 80 4.22 16.57 -11.93
C ILE A 80 5.58 17.19 -11.72
N SER A 81 6.26 17.59 -12.80
CA SER A 81 7.63 18.09 -12.69
C SER A 81 7.74 19.52 -12.20
N LYS A 82 8.83 19.82 -11.49
CA LYS A 82 9.30 21.15 -11.07
C LYS A 82 8.25 21.96 -10.33
N THR A 83 7.61 21.36 -9.34
CA THR A 83 6.63 22.03 -8.49
C THR A 83 6.70 21.55 -7.05
N LEU A 84 6.44 22.48 -6.12
CA LEU A 84 6.19 22.16 -4.71
C LEU A 84 4.69 22.15 -4.38
N ASN A 85 3.84 22.46 -5.36
CA ASN A 85 2.39 22.54 -5.23
C ASN A 85 1.72 21.78 -6.40
N PRO A 86 1.86 20.44 -6.46
CA PRO A 86 1.27 19.64 -7.52
C PRO A 86 -0.25 19.58 -7.42
N GLU A 87 -0.95 19.66 -8.56
CA GLU A 87 -2.38 19.38 -8.69
C GLU A 87 -2.58 18.09 -9.49
N TRP A 88 -2.85 16.98 -8.81
CA TRP A 88 -2.99 15.68 -9.47
C TRP A 88 -4.40 15.45 -9.99
N ASN A 89 -5.43 15.82 -9.22
CA ASN A 89 -6.84 15.67 -9.57
C ASN A 89 -7.19 14.26 -10.09
N VAL A 90 -6.73 13.21 -9.41
CA VAL A 90 -6.97 11.81 -9.78
C VAL A 90 -7.87 11.11 -8.78
N CYS A 91 -8.64 10.13 -9.27
CA CYS A 91 -9.48 9.27 -8.45
C CYS A 91 -9.02 7.81 -8.56
N PHE A 92 -8.96 7.12 -7.42
CA PHE A 92 -8.66 5.70 -7.32
C PHE A 92 -9.85 4.98 -6.71
N ASP A 93 -10.15 3.78 -7.24
CA ASP A 93 -11.14 2.87 -6.69
C ASP A 93 -10.39 1.68 -6.10
N LEU A 94 -10.20 1.68 -4.79
CA LEU A 94 -9.36 0.72 -4.07
C LEU A 94 -10.24 -0.32 -3.35
N PRO A 95 -10.05 -1.62 -3.59
CA PRO A 95 -10.82 -2.65 -2.88
C PRO A 95 -10.40 -2.72 -1.40
N ILE A 96 -11.38 -2.70 -0.50
CA ILE A 96 -11.15 -2.83 0.94
C ILE A 96 -10.99 -4.33 1.25
N VAL A 97 -9.75 -4.80 1.29
CA VAL A 97 -9.41 -6.19 1.59
C VAL A 97 -8.34 -6.24 2.68
N GLY A 98 -8.61 -6.97 3.76
CA GLY A 98 -7.66 -7.12 4.87
C GLY A 98 -7.68 -5.92 5.81
N VAL A 99 -6.53 -5.24 5.95
CA VAL A 99 -6.35 -4.15 6.92
C VAL A 99 -6.98 -2.87 6.36
N PRO A 100 -7.96 -2.25 7.06
CA PRO A 100 -8.63 -1.03 6.60
C PRO A 100 -7.81 0.24 6.93
N LEU A 101 -6.55 0.27 6.48
CA LEU A 101 -5.62 1.39 6.66
C LEU A 101 -5.15 1.90 5.30
N LEU A 102 -5.41 3.17 5.01
CA LEU A 102 -4.97 3.85 3.79
C LEU A 102 -3.60 4.47 4.03
N GLU A 103 -2.56 3.90 3.42
CA GLU A 103 -1.19 4.40 3.54
C GLU A 103 -0.85 5.29 2.34
N CYS A 104 -0.40 6.51 2.61
CA CYS A 104 -0.05 7.50 1.61
C CYS A 104 1.42 7.88 1.76
N VAL A 105 2.22 7.67 0.70
CA VAL A 105 3.65 8.03 0.69
C VAL A 105 3.95 8.93 -0.49
N CYS A 106 4.49 10.11 -0.21
CA CYS A 106 4.90 11.08 -1.22
C CYS A 106 6.39 10.92 -1.56
N TRP A 107 6.69 10.98 -2.85
CA TRP A 107 8.02 10.79 -3.40
C TRP A 107 8.35 11.88 -4.41
N ASP A 108 9.62 12.27 -4.45
CA ASP A 108 10.19 13.04 -5.55
C ASP A 108 10.77 12.08 -6.59
N LYS A 109 10.46 12.28 -7.88
CA LYS A 109 10.98 11.45 -8.95
C LYS A 109 12.25 12.06 -9.54
N ASP A 110 13.36 11.39 -9.30
CA ASP A 110 14.65 11.77 -9.87
C ASP A 110 15.03 10.98 -11.12
N ARG A 111 16.03 11.50 -11.83
CA ARG A 111 16.65 10.81 -12.97
C ARG A 111 17.22 9.44 -12.56
N PHE A 112 17.68 9.30 -11.31
CA PHE A 112 18.26 8.07 -10.77
C PHE A 112 17.63 7.70 -9.42
N GLY A 113 16.34 7.37 -9.44
CA GLY A 113 15.64 6.86 -8.28
C GLY A 113 14.53 7.81 -7.84
N LYS A 114 14.39 7.94 -6.53
CA LYS A 114 13.37 8.78 -5.92
C LYS A 114 13.76 9.14 -4.50
N ASP A 115 13.41 10.35 -4.11
CA ASP A 115 13.62 10.83 -2.75
C ASP A 115 12.30 10.81 -1.96
N TYR A 116 12.40 10.37 -0.72
CA TYR A 116 11.24 10.34 0.19
C TYR A 116 10.86 11.75 0.63
N MET A 117 9.57 12.09 0.50
CA MET A 117 9.04 13.42 0.83
C MET A 117 8.11 13.45 2.04
N GLY A 118 7.69 12.28 2.55
CA GLY A 118 6.80 12.16 3.70
C GLY A 118 5.76 11.06 3.51
N GLU A 119 5.15 10.65 4.61
CA GLU A 119 4.05 9.68 4.62
C GLU A 119 3.03 10.04 5.69
N PHE A 120 1.83 9.53 5.50
CA PHE A 120 0.76 9.54 6.49
C PHE A 120 -0.15 8.35 6.23
N ASP A 121 -0.84 7.93 7.28
CA ASP A 121 -1.83 6.87 7.23
C ASP A 121 -3.20 7.40 7.68
N ILE A 122 -4.26 6.81 7.14
CA ILE A 122 -5.62 7.10 7.56
C ILE A 122 -6.35 5.79 7.82
N ALA A 123 -6.77 5.57 9.06
CA ALA A 123 -7.62 4.44 9.42
C ALA A 123 -9.03 4.70 8.88
N LEU A 124 -9.57 3.76 8.09
CA LEU A 124 -10.93 3.93 7.55
C LEU A 124 -11.99 3.93 8.66
N GLU A 125 -11.71 3.28 9.79
CA GLU A 125 -12.58 3.30 10.98
C GLU A 125 -12.78 4.72 11.52
N ASP A 126 -11.74 5.55 11.51
CA ASP A 126 -11.82 6.94 11.97
C ASP A 126 -12.65 7.79 11.02
N ILE A 127 -12.40 7.63 9.71
CA ILE A 127 -13.09 8.36 8.64
C ILE A 127 -14.60 8.06 8.66
N PHE A 128 -14.97 6.77 8.73
CA PHE A 128 -16.37 6.33 8.63
C PHE A 128 -17.06 6.14 9.98
N SER A 129 -16.44 6.60 11.08
CA SER A 129 -16.94 6.44 12.45
C SER A 129 -18.33 7.04 12.68
N ASN A 130 -18.68 8.10 11.94
CA ASN A 130 -19.96 8.78 12.01
C ASN A 130 -21.07 8.13 11.14
N GLY A 131 -20.76 7.02 10.47
CA GLY A 131 -21.67 6.32 9.56
C GLY A 131 -21.91 7.02 8.22
N GLN A 132 -21.23 8.14 7.94
CA GLN A 132 -21.31 8.84 6.65
C GLN A 132 -20.35 8.20 5.64
N VAL A 133 -20.88 7.70 4.53
CA VAL A 133 -20.08 7.03 3.48
C VAL A 133 -19.32 8.01 2.56
N GLN A 134 -19.51 9.31 2.75
CA GLN A 134 -18.85 10.38 2.01
C GLN A 134 -18.25 11.37 3.02
N GLN A 135 -17.10 11.93 2.65
CA GLN A 135 -16.35 12.87 3.48
C GLN A 135 -15.92 14.02 2.57
N GLU A 136 -16.17 15.25 3.00
CA GLU A 136 -15.80 16.49 2.31
C GLU A 136 -14.43 17.01 2.73
#